data_AF-A0A1H3JME8-F1
#
_entry.id   AF-A0A1H3JME8-F1
#
_cell.length_a   1.000
_cell.length_b   1.000
_cell.length_c   1.000
_cell.angle_alpha   90.00
_cell.angle_beta   90.00
_cell.angle_gamma   90.00
#
_symmetry.space_group_name_H-M   'P 1'
#
loop_
_entity.id
_entity.type
_entity.pdbx_description
1 polymer ?
#
loop_
_entity_poly.entity_id
_entity_poly.type
_entity_poly.pdbx_seq_one_letter_code
_entity_poly.pdbx_strand_id
1 'polypeptide(L)'
;MRYDVNQDRGVLRRPGRPGAADPASLAAMSWTWQLEDPTGEPVDPATLGVEVLETDNQGDAESWLGENWRDLLERGIATVTLLRDGERVYGPMNLAAT
;
A
#
# COMPACT_ATOMS: atom_id res chain seq x y z
N MET A 1 -2.90 -10.97 59.89
CA MET A 1 -1.72 -10.15 60.25
C MET A 1 -1.31 -9.40 58.99
N ARG A 2 -1.39 -8.06 58.98
CA ARG A 2 -0.90 -7.21 57.89
C ARG A 2 0.63 -7.26 57.84
N TYR A 3 1.24 -7.22 56.65
CA TYR A 3 2.07 -6.08 56.22
C TYR A 3 2.34 -6.15 54.71
N ASP A 4 2.22 -4.96 54.13
CA ASP A 4 2.55 -4.53 52.77
C ASP A 4 4.06 -4.61 52.52
N VAL A 5 4.49 -4.95 51.30
CA VAL A 5 5.56 -4.19 50.64
C VAL A 5 5.51 -4.41 49.12
N ASN A 6 4.84 -3.47 48.47
CA ASN A 6 5.14 -3.12 47.09
C ASN A 6 6.42 -2.27 47.16
N GLN A 7 7.57 -2.71 46.62
CA GLN A 7 8.66 -1.91 46.01
C GLN A 7 9.76 -2.86 45.48
N ASP A 8 10.04 -2.85 44.18
CA ASP A 8 11.40 -2.51 43.70
C ASP A 8 11.39 -2.19 42.20
N ARG A 9 11.92 -1.01 41.88
CA ARG A 9 12.17 -0.53 40.52
C ARG A 9 13.58 -0.95 40.11
N GLY A 10 13.68 -2.05 39.37
CA GLY A 10 14.93 -2.49 38.73
C GLY A 10 14.89 -2.33 37.22
N VAL A 11 15.24 -1.14 36.70
CA VAL A 11 15.57 -0.94 35.28
C VAL A 11 16.91 -1.59 35.01
N LEU A 12 16.96 -2.77 34.39
CA LEU A 12 18.18 -3.30 33.76
C LEU A 12 17.83 -4.25 32.60
N ARG A 13 18.00 -3.70 31.39
CA ARG A 13 18.43 -4.32 30.12
C ARG A 13 17.72 -5.61 29.69
N ARG A 14 16.68 -5.43 28.88
CA ARG A 14 16.16 -6.48 27.99
C ARG A 14 17.28 -6.96 27.04
N PRO A 15 17.45 -8.28 26.85
CA PRO A 15 18.32 -8.80 25.81
C PRO A 15 17.76 -8.37 24.45
N GLY A 16 18.67 -8.07 23.51
CA GLY A 16 18.35 -7.66 22.15
C GLY A 16 17.28 -8.55 21.55
N ARG A 17 16.17 -7.93 21.16
CA ARG A 17 15.12 -8.57 20.38
C ARG A 17 15.74 -8.84 18.99
N PRO A 18 16.00 -10.08 18.57
CA PRO A 18 16.20 -10.33 17.15
C PRO A 18 14.91 -9.89 16.45
N GLY A 19 15.05 -9.24 15.29
CA GLY A 19 13.96 -8.59 14.56
C GLY A 19 12.69 -9.42 14.60
N ALA A 20 11.64 -8.87 15.22
CA ALA A 20 10.31 -9.21 14.78
C ALA A 20 10.26 -8.63 13.36
N ALA A 21 10.49 -9.49 12.36
CA ALA A 21 9.82 -9.30 11.09
C ALA A 21 8.37 -9.02 11.47
N ASP A 22 7.87 -7.83 11.11
CA ASP A 22 6.49 -7.47 11.31
C ASP A 22 5.61 -8.64 10.83
N PRO A 23 4.52 -9.00 11.54
CA PRO A 23 3.62 -10.06 11.09
C PRO A 23 2.97 -9.77 9.72
N ALA A 24 3.24 -8.61 9.12
CA ALA A 24 2.96 -8.27 7.73
C ALA A 24 3.88 -8.98 6.70
N SER A 25 4.94 -9.69 7.12
CA SER A 25 5.83 -10.41 6.19
C SER A 25 5.31 -11.80 5.78
N LEU A 26 4.06 -12.14 6.09
CA LEU A 26 3.32 -13.17 5.35
C LEU A 26 2.74 -12.52 4.10
N ALA A 27 3.62 -12.22 3.15
CA ALA A 27 3.32 -11.59 1.87
C ALA A 27 2.15 -12.30 1.16
N ALA A 28 0.93 -11.82 1.39
CA ALA A 28 -0.13 -12.00 0.42
C ALA A 28 0.32 -11.22 -0.82
N MET A 29 0.33 -11.85 -1.98
CA MET A 29 0.75 -11.21 -3.23
C MET A 29 -0.28 -10.13 -3.63
N SER A 30 -0.35 -9.01 -2.90
CA SER A 30 -1.34 -7.96 -3.12
C SER A 30 -0.93 -7.08 -4.30
N TRP A 31 -1.77 -7.02 -5.32
CA TRP A 31 -1.65 -6.20 -6.52
C TRP A 31 -2.57 -5.00 -6.40
N THR A 32 -2.03 -3.80 -6.63
CA THR A 32 -2.79 -2.54 -6.56
C THR A 32 -2.21 -1.50 -7.52
N TRP A 33 -3.01 -0.52 -7.91
CA TRP A 33 -2.58 0.58 -8.79
C TRP A 33 -2.28 1.85 -8.01
N GLN A 34 -1.06 2.35 -8.15
CA GLN A 34 -0.74 3.73 -7.82
C GLN A 34 -1.14 4.63 -8.99
N LEU A 35 -1.94 5.65 -8.71
CA LEU A 35 -2.37 6.66 -9.68
C LEU A 35 -1.46 7.88 -9.57
N GLU A 36 -1.08 8.45 -10.72
CA GLU A 36 -0.17 9.59 -10.80
C GLU A 36 -0.76 10.66 -11.73
N ASP A 37 -0.66 11.92 -11.33
CA ASP A 37 -1.13 13.06 -12.12
C ASP A 37 -0.14 13.40 -13.28
N PRO A 38 -0.43 14.40 -14.14
CA PRO A 38 0.45 14.77 -15.25
C PRO A 38 1.83 15.30 -14.83
N THR A 39 2.00 15.68 -13.56
CA THR A 39 3.27 16.10 -12.97
C THR A 39 4.09 14.93 -12.43
N GLY A 40 3.46 13.74 -12.34
CA GLY A 40 4.05 12.53 -11.77
C GLY A 40 3.91 12.44 -10.25
N GLU A 41 3.07 13.26 -9.62
CA GLU A 41 2.78 13.14 -8.20
C GLU A 41 1.74 12.04 -7.95
N PRO A 42 1.93 11.20 -6.91
CA PRO A 42 0.94 10.19 -6.52
C PRO A 42 -0.35 10.86 -6.05
N VAL A 43 -1.46 10.44 -6.63
CA VAL A 43 -2.80 10.92 -6.28
C VAL A 43 -3.49 9.88 -5.42
N ASP A 44 -4.06 10.33 -4.30
CA ASP A 44 -4.93 9.48 -3.48
C ASP A 44 -6.28 9.26 -4.20
N PRO A 45 -6.61 8.03 -4.63
CA PRO A 45 -7.84 7.74 -5.37
C PRO A 45 -9.11 8.14 -4.60
N ALA A 46 -9.08 8.11 -3.26
CA ALA A 46 -10.21 8.53 -2.45
C ALA A 46 -10.57 10.02 -2.63
N THR A 47 -9.58 10.88 -2.92
CA THR A 47 -9.81 12.31 -3.22
C THR A 47 -10.56 12.52 -4.53
N LEU A 48 -10.45 11.55 -5.44
CA LEU A 48 -11.15 11.52 -6.72
C LEU A 48 -12.47 10.73 -6.66
N GLY A 49 -12.83 10.17 -5.49
CA GLY A 49 -13.99 9.29 -5.36
C GLY A 49 -13.84 7.96 -6.12
N VAL A 50 -12.59 7.51 -6.31
CA VAL A 50 -12.25 6.24 -6.94
C VAL A 50 -11.86 5.23 -5.87
N GLU A 51 -12.33 4.00 -6.00
CA GLU A 51 -11.89 2.88 -5.18
C GLU A 51 -10.97 1.99 -6.01
N VAL A 52 -9.68 1.96 -5.64
CA VAL A 52 -8.70 1.07 -6.28
C VAL A 52 -8.80 -0.30 -5.63
N LEU A 53 -8.92 -1.34 -6.46
CA LEU A 53 -8.98 -2.71 -5.99
C LEU A 53 -7.59 -3.21 -5.57
N GLU A 54 -7.48 -3.66 -4.32
CA GLU A 54 -6.39 -4.51 -3.85
C GLU A 54 -6.80 -5.98 -4.04
N THR A 55 -6.00 -6.76 -4.75
CA THR A 55 -6.32 -8.16 -5.10
C THR A 55 -5.08 -9.05 -5.06
N ASP A 56 -5.23 -10.33 -4.74
CA ASP A 56 -4.14 -11.31 -4.79
C ASP A 56 -3.77 -11.79 -6.22
N ASN A 57 -4.46 -11.30 -7.25
CA ASN A 57 -4.29 -11.69 -8.64
C ASN A 57 -3.99 -10.50 -9.57
N GLN A 58 -2.84 -10.55 -10.25
CA GLN A 58 -2.42 -9.54 -11.23
C GLN A 58 -3.47 -9.30 -12.33
N GLY A 59 -4.09 -10.37 -12.85
CA GLY A 59 -5.06 -10.25 -13.94
C GLY A 59 -6.34 -9.52 -13.54
N ASP A 60 -6.74 -9.62 -12.27
CA ASP A 60 -7.88 -8.85 -11.73
C ASP A 60 -7.52 -7.37 -11.59
N ALA A 61 -6.28 -7.06 -11.18
CA ALA A 61 -5.78 -5.69 -11.17
C ALA A 61 -5.73 -5.11 -12.59
N GLU A 62 -5.21 -5.85 -13.57
CA GLU A 62 -5.16 -5.43 -14.98
C GLU A 62 -6.57 -5.23 -15.57
N SER A 63 -7.51 -6.11 -15.22
CA SER A 63 -8.92 -5.98 -15.63
C SER A 63 -9.56 -4.72 -15.08
N TRP A 64 -9.36 -4.42 -13.78
CA TRP A 64 -9.84 -3.18 -13.16
C TRP A 64 -9.32 -1.95 -13.90
N LEU A 65 -8.03 -1.92 -14.26
CA LEU A 65 -7.48 -0.78 -15.01
C LEU A 65 -8.14 -0.66 -16.39
N GLY A 66 -8.33 -1.78 -17.09
CA GLY A 66 -9.02 -1.81 -18.40
C GLY A 66 -10.46 -1.29 -18.36
N GLU A 67 -11.14 -1.43 -17.22
CA GLU A 67 -12.50 -0.93 -17.00
C GLU A 67 -12.52 0.56 -16.58
N ASN A 68 -11.52 1.01 -15.80
CA ASN A 68 -11.54 2.32 -15.16
C ASN A 68 -10.67 3.40 -15.84
N TRP A 69 -9.76 3.04 -16.76
CA TRP A 69 -8.76 3.99 -17.32
C TRP A 69 -9.35 5.28 -17.92
N ARG A 70 -10.54 5.22 -18.53
CA ARG A 70 -11.19 6.41 -19.12
C ARG A 70 -11.64 7.39 -18.06
N ASP A 71 -12.31 6.89 -17.03
CA ASP A 71 -12.78 7.68 -15.89
C ASP A 71 -11.61 8.25 -15.09
N LEU A 72 -10.52 7.47 -14.93
CA LEU A 72 -9.27 7.96 -14.35
C LEU A 72 -8.67 9.13 -15.15
N LEU A 73 -8.63 9.01 -16.48
CA LEU A 73 -8.14 10.07 -17.37
C LEU A 73 -9.02 11.33 -17.28
N GLU A 74 -10.34 11.17 -17.25
CA GLU A 74 -11.29 12.28 -17.07
C GLU A 74 -11.12 12.98 -15.71
N ARG A 75 -10.69 12.26 -14.68
CA ARG A 75 -10.38 12.79 -13.35
C ARG A 75 -8.97 13.39 -13.23
N GLY A 76 -8.19 13.39 -14.31
CA GLY A 76 -6.88 14.01 -14.37
C GLY A 76 -5.70 13.08 -14.03
N ILE A 77 -5.91 11.77 -13.95
CA ILE A 77 -4.82 10.81 -13.84
C ILE A 77 -4.14 10.68 -15.21
N ALA A 78 -2.82 10.84 -15.24
CA ALA A 78 -2.04 10.72 -16.47
C ALA A 78 -1.36 9.36 -16.58
N THR A 79 -0.84 8.84 -15.47
CA THR A 79 -0.11 7.59 -15.44
C THR A 79 -0.54 6.68 -14.31
N VAL A 80 -0.34 5.39 -14.52
CA VAL A 80 -0.59 4.36 -13.52
C VAL A 80 0.61 3.44 -13.38
N THR A 81 0.85 3.00 -12.15
CA THR A 81 1.96 2.13 -11.78
C THR A 81 1.40 0.94 -11.00
N LEU A 82 1.70 -0.28 -11.44
CA LEU A 82 1.28 -1.50 -10.74
C LEU A 82 2.26 -1.77 -9.61
N LEU A 83 1.72 -1.91 -8.41
CA LEU A 83 2.44 -2.33 -7.22
C LEU A 83 2.08 -3.78 -6.89
N ARG A 84 3.08 -4.54 -6.45
CA ARG A 84 2.96 -5.87 -5.83
C ARG A 84 3.55 -5.78 -4.44
N ASP A 85 2.73 -5.93 -3.41
CA ASP A 85 3.15 -5.81 -2.00
C ASP A 85 3.82 -4.45 -1.72
N GLY A 86 3.31 -3.38 -2.34
CA GLY A 86 3.89 -2.04 -2.28
C GLY A 86 5.15 -1.83 -3.12
N GLU A 87 5.71 -2.88 -3.74
CA GLU A 87 6.83 -2.79 -4.67
C GLU A 87 6.33 -2.54 -6.10
N ARG A 88 6.91 -1.55 -6.77
CA ARG A 88 6.61 -1.29 -8.18
C ARG A 88 7.10 -2.42 -9.08
N VAL A 89 6.17 -3.05 -9.79
CA VAL A 89 6.45 -4.17 -10.71
C VAL A 89 6.16 -3.83 -12.17
N TYR A 90 5.31 -2.83 -12.43
CA TYR A 90 5.04 -2.35 -13.78
C TYR A 90 4.74 -0.84 -13.79
N GLY A 91 5.09 -0.15 -14.87
CA GLY A 91 4.80 1.29 -15.05
C GLY A 91 6.03 2.23 -15.02
N PRO A 92 5.83 3.52 -15.31
CA PRO A 92 4.54 4.20 -15.35
C PRO A 92 3.95 4.06 -16.75
N MET A 93 2.70 3.62 -16.84
CA MET A 93 1.97 3.54 -18.11
C MET A 93 1.11 4.78 -18.27
N ASN A 94 1.19 5.44 -19.42
CA ASN A 94 0.34 6.57 -19.74
C ASN A 94 -1.07 6.10 -20.14
N LEU A 95 -2.10 6.72 -19.56
CA LEU A 95 -3.50 6.43 -19.86
C LEU A 95 -4.01 7.11 -21.14
N ALA A 96 -3.37 8.19 -21.56
CA ALA A 96 -3.69 8.85 -22.82
C ALA A 96 -3.16 8.00 -23.98
N ALA A 97 -4.06 7.51 -24.82
CA ALA A 97 -3.68 6.94 -26.11
C ALA A 97 -3.02 8.05 -26.95
N THR A 98 -1.73 7.92 -27.22
CA THR A 98 -0.97 8.83 -28.08
C THR A 98 -1.41 8.72 -29.53
#